data_AF-A0A849TST9-F1
#
_entry.id   AF-A0A849TST9-F1
#
_cell.length_a   1.000
_cell.length_b   1.000
_cell.length_c   1.000
_cell.angle_alpha   90.00
_cell.angle_beta   90.00
_cell.angle_gamma   90.00
#
_symmetry.space_group_name_H-M   'P 1'
#
loop_
_entity.id
_entity.type
_entity.pdbx_description
1 polymer ?
#
loop_
_entity_poly.entity_id
_entity_poly.type
_entity_poly.pdbx_seq_one_letter_code
_entity_poly.pdbx_strand_id
1 'polypeptide(L)'
;LISAFTQYKLPVVTLKDLTIDEVCPIFERINSSGTRLSTYDLMVAATWAEDFDLNEKVGGILASVESKGYGETERSTILKAVSAVQLDSIQDKALRDLRKLSTPEIEALAVRTESALKHAVDALSTQFKIHSWDFLSYEAVLIITTYLFRDTKHLSAEQSARLRQWFWRASFGERYKVGGENFVSRDLEIVRRYVLEGVGEPEQFGTIPIAAEWAKTQFKSNVSRSRAYILALAAAAPRNLTNGMVVDVEHALSSYNKKEYHHVYPRAYLKALGEGETSNVLGNIIMLTAASNKMISDNSPAKYLPAIVASLGKECDAVFASNLLPLPSSFDYAKSSYGDFLAARGPLLSKHVEDLILI
;
A
#
# COMPACT_ATOMS: atom_id res chain seq x y z
N LEU A 1 26.62 35.36 22.50
CA LEU A 1 25.97 34.02 22.46
C LEU A 1 25.59 33.52 23.86
N ILE A 2 26.50 33.47 24.83
CA ILE A 2 26.22 32.97 26.19
C ILE A 2 25.03 33.69 26.85
N SER A 3 24.98 35.03 26.80
CA SER A 3 23.87 35.82 27.34
C SER A 3 22.51 35.52 26.70
N ALA A 4 22.49 35.10 25.43
CA ALA A 4 21.26 34.74 24.74
C ALA A 4 20.64 33.43 25.27
N PHE A 5 21.45 32.54 25.86
CA PHE A 5 20.96 31.33 26.51
C PHE A 5 20.72 31.51 28.01
N THR A 6 21.55 32.31 28.70
CA THR A 6 21.47 32.45 30.17
C THR A 6 20.49 33.53 30.63
N GLN A 7 20.15 34.51 29.78
CA GLN A 7 19.24 35.61 30.12
C GLN A 7 17.89 35.49 29.41
N TYR A 8 17.67 34.44 28.63
CA TYR A 8 16.38 34.21 28.00
C TYR A 8 15.33 33.88 29.06
N LYS A 9 14.38 34.80 29.25
CA LYS A 9 13.28 34.62 30.20
C LYS A 9 12.22 33.73 29.57
N LEU A 10 12.10 32.50 30.06
CA LEU A 10 11.01 31.60 29.71
C LEU A 10 9.76 32.01 30.51
N PRO A 11 8.67 32.42 29.85
CA PRO A 11 7.40 32.62 30.54
C PRO A 11 6.86 31.25 30.96
N VAL A 12 6.78 31.02 32.28
CA VAL A 12 6.21 29.80 32.86
C VAL A 12 4.84 30.13 33.41
N VAL A 13 3.81 29.48 32.89
CA VAL A 13 2.46 29.50 33.47
C VAL A 13 2.22 28.14 34.11
N THR A 14 2.15 28.11 35.44
CA THR A 14 1.88 26.89 36.20
C THR A 14 0.40 26.82 36.50
N LEU A 15 -0.28 25.83 35.93
CA LEU A 15 -1.67 25.52 36.21
C LEU A 15 -1.72 24.41 37.26
N LYS A 16 -2.55 24.59 38.29
CA LYS A 16 -2.72 23.63 39.39
C LYS A 16 -4.18 23.19 39.44
N ASP A 17 -4.42 21.99 39.94
CA ASP A 17 -5.75 21.44 40.20
C ASP A 17 -6.64 21.30 38.95
N LEU A 18 -6.03 21.03 37.79
CA LEU A 18 -6.73 20.72 36.55
C LEU A 18 -6.79 19.22 36.33
N THR A 19 -7.93 18.75 35.83
CA THR A 19 -8.06 17.40 35.29
C THR A 19 -7.33 17.27 33.95
N ILE A 20 -6.93 16.07 33.56
CA ILE A 20 -6.34 15.82 32.22
C ILE A 20 -7.27 16.32 31.10
N ASP A 21 -8.60 16.22 31.32
CA ASP A 21 -9.64 16.73 30.42
C ASP A 21 -9.62 18.25 30.24
N GLU A 22 -9.15 19.00 31.23
CA GLU A 22 -9.00 20.45 31.17
C GLU A 22 -7.60 20.87 30.68
N VAL A 23 -6.57 20.05 30.99
CA VAL A 23 -5.20 20.29 30.54
C VAL A 23 -5.07 20.13 29.03
N CYS A 24 -5.68 19.09 28.44
CA CYS A 24 -5.57 18.84 27.00
C CYS A 24 -6.06 20.03 26.14
N PRO A 25 -7.27 20.60 26.33
CA PRO A 25 -7.71 21.78 25.58
C PRO A 25 -6.84 23.01 25.77
N ILE A 26 -6.28 23.21 26.97
CA ILE A 26 -5.35 24.32 27.24
C ILE A 26 -4.04 24.10 26.49
N PHE A 27 -3.51 22.89 26.52
CA PHE A 27 -2.30 22.51 25.79
C PHE A 27 -2.49 22.62 24.27
N GLU A 28 -3.64 22.16 23.74
CA GLU A 28 -4.04 22.32 22.34
C GLU A 28 -4.13 23.79 21.94
N ARG A 29 -4.79 24.61 22.77
CA ARG A 29 -5.01 26.04 22.48
C ARG A 29 -3.70 26.84 22.54
N ILE A 30 -2.81 26.55 23.48
CA ILE A 30 -1.48 27.19 23.56
C ILE A 30 -0.61 26.80 22.36
N ASN A 31 -0.67 25.53 21.93
CA ASN A 31 0.12 25.04 20.79
C ASN A 31 -0.56 25.21 19.42
N SER A 32 -1.68 25.95 19.35
CA SER A 32 -2.43 26.16 18.11
C SER A 32 -1.81 27.19 17.16
N SER A 33 -1.00 28.12 17.69
CA SER A 33 -0.28 29.17 16.95
C SER A 33 1.17 28.81 16.60
N GLY A 34 1.64 27.62 16.98
CA GLY A 34 2.98 27.05 16.69
C GLY A 34 2.91 25.76 15.87
N THR A 35 3.82 24.81 16.12
CA THR A 35 3.73 23.46 15.52
C THR A 35 2.47 22.78 16.02
N ARG A 36 1.51 22.55 15.11
CA ARG A 36 0.25 21.88 15.44
C ARG A 36 0.54 20.46 15.92
N LEU A 37 0.13 20.15 17.13
CA LEU A 37 0.13 18.79 17.67
C LEU A 37 -0.88 17.94 16.91
N SER A 38 -0.48 16.72 16.58
CA SER A 38 -1.38 15.72 16.01
C SER A 38 -2.25 15.08 17.10
N THR A 39 -3.36 14.44 16.73
CA THR A 39 -4.15 13.61 17.66
C THR A 39 -3.29 12.56 18.36
N TYR A 40 -2.26 12.04 17.67
CA TYR A 40 -1.31 11.12 18.26
C TYR A 40 -0.53 11.76 19.41
N ASP A 41 0.03 12.96 19.22
CA ASP A 41 0.81 13.64 20.26
C ASP A 41 -0.04 13.96 21.49
N LEU A 42 -1.30 14.33 21.27
CA LEU A 42 -2.27 14.56 22.33
C LEU A 42 -2.59 13.28 23.11
N MET A 43 -2.74 12.15 22.40
CA MET A 43 -2.98 10.86 23.02
C MET A 43 -1.79 10.36 23.84
N VAL A 44 -0.57 10.58 23.36
CA VAL A 44 0.65 10.27 24.12
C VAL A 44 0.65 11.05 25.44
N ALA A 45 0.38 12.36 25.39
CA ALA A 45 0.32 13.18 26.60
C ALA A 45 -0.83 12.80 27.54
N ALA A 46 -2.01 12.48 27.00
CA ALA A 46 -3.21 12.21 27.78
C ALA A 46 -3.23 10.82 28.44
N THR A 47 -2.46 9.86 27.90
CA THR A 47 -2.41 8.48 28.42
C THR A 47 -1.18 8.20 29.26
N TRP A 48 -0.25 9.17 29.40
CA TRP A 48 0.99 8.97 30.14
C TRP A 48 0.74 8.70 31.64
N ALA A 49 1.46 7.71 32.17
CA ALA A 49 1.57 7.41 33.59
C ALA A 49 3.01 6.97 33.92
N GLU A 50 3.39 6.92 35.20
CA GLU A 50 4.74 6.48 35.60
C GLU A 50 5.08 5.06 35.11
N ASP A 51 4.07 4.21 34.97
CA ASP A 51 4.16 2.82 34.52
C ASP A 51 3.72 2.62 33.06
N PHE A 52 3.33 3.67 32.34
CA PHE A 52 2.83 3.55 30.96
C PHE A 52 3.15 4.74 30.07
N ASP A 53 3.76 4.44 28.92
CA ASP A 53 4.00 5.38 27.83
C ASP A 53 3.48 4.81 26.49
N LEU A 54 2.42 5.42 25.95
CA LEU A 54 1.84 5.03 24.66
C LEU A 54 2.86 5.12 23.51
N ASN A 55 3.75 6.10 23.54
CA ASN A 55 4.74 6.31 22.49
C ASN A 55 5.80 5.19 22.48
N GLU A 56 6.20 4.72 23.66
CA GLU A 56 7.07 3.54 23.79
C GLU A 56 6.34 2.28 23.33
N LYS A 57 5.08 2.06 23.74
CA LYS A 57 4.29 0.89 23.31
C LYS A 57 4.11 0.86 21.80
N VAL A 58 3.76 1.99 21.17
CA VAL A 58 3.64 2.09 19.70
C VAL A 58 5.00 1.86 19.03
N GLY A 59 6.09 2.35 19.63
CA GLY A 59 7.45 2.07 19.17
C GLY A 59 7.78 0.57 19.19
N GLY A 60 7.42 -0.13 20.27
CA GLY A 60 7.56 -1.57 20.39
C GLY A 60 6.76 -2.34 19.34
N ILE A 61 5.51 -1.92 19.08
CA ILE A 61 4.67 -2.50 18.03
C ILE A 61 5.33 -2.36 16.65
N LEU A 62 5.82 -1.17 16.31
CA LEU A 62 6.51 -0.92 15.03
C LEU A 62 7.80 -1.75 14.90
N ALA A 63 8.62 -1.80 15.95
CA ALA A 63 9.82 -2.64 15.98
C ALA A 63 9.49 -4.12 15.75
N SER A 64 8.35 -4.59 16.27
CA SER A 64 7.92 -5.98 16.15
C SER A 64 7.58 -6.40 14.69
N VAL A 65 7.29 -5.44 13.81
CA VAL A 65 6.99 -5.66 12.38
C VAL A 65 8.03 -5.06 11.44
N GLU A 66 9.13 -4.54 11.98
CA GLU A 66 10.22 -3.94 11.22
C GLU A 66 10.88 -4.93 10.26
N SER A 67 11.12 -6.16 10.72
CA SER A 67 11.71 -7.24 9.91
C SER A 67 10.90 -7.62 8.66
N LYS A 68 9.64 -7.18 8.57
CA LYS A 68 8.74 -7.37 7.44
C LYS A 68 8.55 -6.10 6.59
N GLY A 69 9.28 -5.03 6.91
CA GLY A 69 9.25 -3.73 6.22
C GLY A 69 8.11 -2.79 6.63
N TYR A 70 7.52 -3.00 7.82
CA TYR A 70 6.44 -2.16 8.36
C TYR A 70 6.87 -1.28 9.55
N GLY A 71 8.16 -1.26 9.89
CA GLY A 71 8.69 -0.45 11.00
C GLY A 71 8.58 1.06 10.78
N GLU A 72 8.54 1.50 9.52
CA GLU A 72 8.37 2.91 9.13
C GLU A 72 6.89 3.31 8.97
N THR A 73 5.93 2.46 9.33
CA THR A 73 4.51 2.82 9.34
C THR A 73 4.28 4.01 10.27
N GLU A 74 3.39 4.93 9.85
CA GLU A 74 3.09 6.11 10.65
C GLU A 74 2.51 5.73 12.02
N ARG A 75 3.01 6.36 13.09
CA ARG A 75 2.53 6.12 14.46
C ARG A 75 1.03 6.42 14.61
N SER A 76 0.53 7.41 13.86
CA SER A 76 -0.90 7.74 13.74
C SER A 76 -1.72 6.56 13.22
N THR A 77 -1.21 5.81 12.24
CA THR A 77 -1.85 4.58 11.72
C THR A 77 -1.92 3.49 12.80
N ILE A 78 -0.86 3.31 13.60
CA ILE A 78 -0.88 2.33 14.70
C ILE A 78 -1.91 2.73 15.77
N LEU A 79 -1.99 4.00 16.13
CA LEU A 79 -3.03 4.49 17.04
C LEU A 79 -4.44 4.26 16.49
N LYS A 80 -4.66 4.49 15.18
CA LYS A 80 -5.92 4.15 14.52
C LYS A 80 -6.21 2.65 14.57
N ALA A 81 -5.21 1.78 14.40
CA ALA A 81 -5.38 0.34 14.54
C ALA A 81 -5.73 -0.07 15.99
N VAL A 82 -5.10 0.54 17.00
CA VAL A 82 -5.45 0.37 18.42
C VAL A 82 -6.91 0.75 18.66
N SER A 83 -7.33 1.92 18.16
CA SER A 83 -8.72 2.39 18.26
C SER A 83 -9.69 1.45 17.54
N ALA A 84 -9.35 1.00 16.33
CA ALA A 84 -10.18 0.06 15.56
C ALA A 84 -10.41 -1.23 16.35
N VAL A 85 -9.34 -1.84 16.88
CA VAL A 85 -9.41 -3.11 17.61
C VAL A 85 -10.34 -3.04 18.83
N GLN A 86 -10.34 -1.92 19.56
CA GLN A 86 -11.11 -1.77 20.81
C GLN A 86 -12.49 -1.13 20.62
N LEU A 87 -12.61 -0.14 19.75
CA LEU A 87 -13.76 0.78 19.68
C LEU A 87 -14.48 0.74 18.33
N ASP A 88 -14.09 -0.16 17.43
CA ASP A 88 -14.70 -0.34 16.09
C ASP A 88 -14.72 0.95 15.26
N SER A 89 -13.75 1.86 15.49
CA SER A 89 -13.69 3.14 14.80
C SER A 89 -12.29 3.74 14.81
N ILE A 90 -11.95 4.47 13.74
CA ILE A 90 -10.73 5.27 13.60
C ILE A 90 -10.98 6.78 13.59
N GLN A 91 -12.19 7.22 13.93
CA GLN A 91 -12.51 8.65 14.01
C GLN A 91 -11.81 9.30 15.20
N ASP A 92 -11.42 10.57 15.07
CA ASP A 92 -10.77 11.35 16.13
C ASP A 92 -11.44 11.20 17.52
N LYS A 93 -12.78 11.19 17.60
CA LYS A 93 -13.51 10.96 18.85
C LYS A 93 -13.17 9.60 19.48
N ALA A 94 -13.14 8.53 18.69
CA ALA A 94 -12.82 7.20 19.19
C ALA A 94 -11.35 7.11 19.65
N LEU A 95 -10.43 7.73 18.90
CA LEU A 95 -9.03 7.81 19.30
C LEU A 95 -8.90 8.50 20.67
N ARG A 96 -9.60 9.61 20.88
CA ARG A 96 -9.64 10.32 22.18
C ARG A 96 -10.29 9.52 23.28
N ASP A 97 -11.26 8.66 22.97
CA ASP A 97 -11.93 7.82 23.96
C ASP A 97 -11.02 6.71 24.51
N LEU A 98 -9.89 6.40 23.87
CA LEU A 98 -8.88 5.47 24.41
C LEU A 98 -8.28 5.96 25.75
N ARG A 99 -8.26 7.26 26.03
CA ARG A 99 -7.75 7.81 27.30
C ARG A 99 -8.67 7.51 28.49
N LYS A 100 -9.87 6.99 28.24
CA LYS A 100 -10.81 6.56 29.28
C LYS A 100 -10.48 5.16 29.80
N LEU A 101 -9.60 4.43 29.12
CA LEU A 101 -9.11 3.13 29.57
C LEU A 101 -8.11 3.33 30.71
N SER A 102 -8.19 2.46 31.72
CA SER A 102 -7.16 2.36 32.74
C SER A 102 -5.84 1.84 32.17
N THR A 103 -4.73 2.06 32.88
CA THR A 103 -3.40 1.58 32.47
C THR A 103 -3.39 0.08 32.10
N PRO A 104 -3.94 -0.83 32.93
CA PRO A 104 -3.95 -2.26 32.59
C PRO A 104 -4.77 -2.58 31.33
N GLU A 105 -5.85 -1.84 31.07
CA GLU A 105 -6.70 -2.04 29.90
C GLU A 105 -6.00 -1.60 28.60
N ILE A 106 -5.34 -0.44 28.61
CA ILE A 106 -4.61 0.04 27.44
C ILE A 106 -3.35 -0.79 27.17
N GLU A 107 -2.69 -1.31 28.21
CA GLU A 107 -1.59 -2.28 28.05
C GLU A 107 -2.06 -3.58 27.41
N ALA A 108 -3.14 -4.18 27.93
CA ALA A 108 -3.71 -5.39 27.35
C ALA A 108 -4.21 -5.17 25.92
N LEU A 109 -4.72 -3.97 25.63
CA LEU A 109 -5.09 -3.57 24.27
C LEU A 109 -3.85 -3.49 23.37
N ALA A 110 -2.77 -2.84 23.79
CA ALA A 110 -1.54 -2.73 23.00
C ALA A 110 -0.99 -4.12 22.63
N VAL A 111 -0.97 -5.07 23.57
CA VAL A 111 -0.54 -6.46 23.32
C VAL A 111 -1.46 -7.17 22.31
N ARG A 112 -2.78 -7.00 22.44
CA ARG A 112 -3.76 -7.57 21.48
C ARG A 112 -3.57 -6.97 20.08
N THR A 113 -3.42 -5.66 19.98
CA THR A 113 -3.17 -4.97 18.70
C THR A 113 -1.85 -5.38 18.09
N GLU A 114 -0.78 -5.54 18.88
CA GLU A 114 0.51 -6.04 18.39
C GLU A 114 0.37 -7.43 17.78
N SER A 115 -0.30 -8.36 18.48
CA SER A 115 -0.53 -9.71 17.97
C SER A 115 -1.34 -9.71 16.68
N ALA A 116 -2.42 -8.94 16.62
CA ALA A 116 -3.28 -8.84 15.44
C ALA A 116 -2.53 -8.21 14.25
N LEU A 117 -1.72 -7.17 14.50
CA LEU A 117 -0.91 -6.50 13.49
C LEU A 117 0.13 -7.44 12.90
N LYS A 118 0.81 -8.26 13.72
CA LYS A 118 1.76 -9.27 13.24
C LYS A 118 1.10 -10.24 12.26
N HIS A 119 -0.07 -10.77 12.61
CA HIS A 119 -0.81 -11.66 11.72
C HIS A 119 -1.31 -10.96 10.45
N ALA A 120 -1.72 -9.69 10.54
CA ALA A 120 -2.08 -8.89 9.38
C ALA A 120 -0.89 -8.70 8.43
N VAL A 121 0.26 -8.31 8.96
CA VAL A 121 1.51 -8.15 8.20
C VAL A 121 1.94 -9.47 7.58
N ASP A 122 1.91 -10.58 8.32
CA ASP A 122 2.25 -11.90 7.77
C ASP A 122 1.31 -12.31 6.63
N ALA A 123 0.01 -12.04 6.75
CA ALA A 123 -0.96 -12.30 5.68
C ALA A 123 -0.68 -11.42 4.45
N LEU A 124 -0.39 -10.13 4.66
CA LEU A 124 -0.07 -9.18 3.59
C LEU A 124 1.22 -9.57 2.85
N SER A 125 2.28 -9.91 3.58
CA SER A 125 3.55 -10.36 2.98
C SER A 125 3.43 -11.71 2.30
N THR A 126 2.69 -12.66 2.88
CA THR A 126 2.61 -14.03 2.33
C THR A 126 1.74 -14.08 1.09
N GLN A 127 0.52 -13.52 1.18
CA GLN A 127 -0.50 -13.64 0.13
C GLN A 127 -0.31 -12.62 -1.00
N PHE A 128 0.18 -11.42 -0.70
CA PHE A 128 0.26 -10.32 -1.65
C PHE A 128 1.70 -9.85 -1.95
N LYS A 129 2.71 -10.49 -1.34
CA LYS A 129 4.15 -10.15 -1.49
C LYS A 129 4.46 -8.69 -1.13
N ILE A 130 3.72 -8.14 -0.17
CA ILE A 130 3.95 -6.79 0.34
C ILE A 130 4.98 -6.88 1.47
N HIS A 131 6.22 -6.53 1.14
CA HIS A 131 7.37 -6.53 2.06
C HIS A 131 7.77 -5.13 2.51
N SER A 132 6.94 -4.13 2.21
CA SER A 132 7.12 -2.77 2.69
C SER A 132 5.79 -2.03 2.72
N TRP A 133 5.57 -1.25 3.78
CA TRP A 133 4.41 -0.37 3.95
C TRP A 133 4.21 0.58 2.75
N ASP A 134 5.29 1.01 2.08
CA ASP A 134 5.26 1.92 0.93
C ASP A 134 4.46 1.39 -0.27
N PHE A 135 4.28 0.07 -0.37
CA PHE A 135 3.54 -0.60 -1.44
C PHE A 135 2.08 -0.89 -1.09
N LEU A 136 1.64 -0.62 0.14
CA LEU A 136 0.23 -0.72 0.46
C LEU A 136 -0.58 0.30 -0.32
N SER A 137 -1.72 -0.16 -0.83
CA SER A 137 -2.63 0.66 -1.62
C SER A 137 -3.25 1.80 -0.79
N TYR A 138 -3.51 1.56 0.51
CA TYR A 138 -3.99 2.54 1.49
C TYR A 138 -3.57 2.15 2.91
N GLU A 139 -3.52 3.13 3.83
CA GLU A 139 -3.41 2.85 5.27
C GLU A 139 -4.57 2.00 5.80
N ALA A 140 -5.76 2.21 5.24
CA ALA A 140 -6.98 1.49 5.60
C ALA A 140 -6.83 -0.03 5.43
N VAL A 141 -5.99 -0.48 4.48
CA VAL A 141 -5.76 -1.93 4.28
C VAL A 141 -5.09 -2.53 5.52
N LEU A 142 -4.06 -1.91 6.08
CA LEU A 142 -3.40 -2.43 7.28
C LEU A 142 -4.32 -2.34 8.51
N ILE A 143 -5.02 -1.21 8.67
CA ILE A 143 -5.94 -1.01 9.80
C ILE A 143 -7.05 -2.07 9.77
N ILE A 144 -7.72 -2.25 8.62
CA ILE A 144 -8.81 -3.22 8.47
C ILE A 144 -8.28 -4.64 8.61
N THR A 145 -7.14 -5.00 8.01
CA THR A 145 -6.57 -6.35 8.20
C THR A 145 -6.19 -6.60 9.65
N THR A 146 -5.60 -5.62 10.34
CA THR A 146 -5.32 -5.73 11.79
C THR A 146 -6.61 -5.95 12.58
N TYR A 147 -7.68 -5.23 12.24
CA TYR A 147 -8.99 -5.42 12.83
C TYR A 147 -9.55 -6.83 12.59
N LEU A 148 -9.39 -7.40 11.39
CA LEU A 148 -9.79 -8.79 11.09
C LEU A 148 -9.08 -9.79 12.01
N PHE A 149 -7.76 -9.64 12.16
CA PHE A 149 -6.91 -10.54 12.95
C PHE A 149 -7.00 -10.32 14.47
N ARG A 150 -7.89 -9.41 14.93
CA ARG A 150 -8.23 -9.33 16.36
C ARG A 150 -9.01 -10.58 16.82
N ASP A 151 -9.80 -11.17 15.93
CA ASP A 151 -10.74 -12.27 16.22
C ASP A 151 -10.24 -13.64 15.73
N THR A 152 -9.20 -13.65 14.92
CA THR A 152 -8.58 -14.89 14.42
C THR A 152 -7.08 -14.71 14.21
N LYS A 153 -6.32 -15.79 14.32
CA LYS A 153 -4.87 -15.82 14.01
C LYS A 153 -4.57 -16.37 12.61
N HIS A 154 -5.53 -17.08 12.02
CA HIS A 154 -5.37 -17.75 10.73
C HIS A 154 -6.68 -17.65 9.93
N LEU A 155 -6.55 -17.59 8.61
CA LEU A 155 -7.70 -17.60 7.71
C LEU A 155 -7.78 -18.98 7.04
N SER A 156 -9.00 -19.51 6.91
CA SER A 156 -9.26 -20.66 6.04
C SER A 156 -8.97 -20.32 4.57
N ALA A 157 -8.99 -21.32 3.69
CA ALA A 157 -8.86 -21.09 2.25
C ALA A 157 -9.94 -20.13 1.72
N GLU A 158 -11.20 -20.33 2.13
CA GLU A 158 -12.33 -19.49 1.76
C GLU A 158 -12.20 -18.07 2.32
N GLN A 159 -11.81 -17.92 3.58
CA GLN A 159 -11.57 -16.61 4.19
C GLN A 159 -10.41 -15.87 3.52
N SER A 160 -9.36 -16.59 3.15
CA SER A 160 -8.23 -16.03 2.40
C SER A 160 -8.64 -15.59 0.99
N ALA A 161 -9.50 -16.36 0.31
CA ALA A 161 -10.07 -15.97 -0.98
C ALA A 161 -10.89 -14.67 -0.85
N ARG A 162 -11.75 -14.56 0.17
CA ARG A 162 -12.50 -13.32 0.44
C ARG A 162 -11.59 -12.14 0.79
N LEU A 163 -10.51 -12.37 1.54
CA LEU A 163 -9.51 -11.33 1.80
C LEU A 163 -8.88 -10.82 0.49
N ARG A 164 -8.52 -11.71 -0.44
CA ARG A 164 -8.00 -11.33 -1.76
C ARG A 164 -9.03 -10.56 -2.59
N GLN A 165 -10.28 -11.03 -2.61
CA GLN A 165 -11.39 -10.37 -3.30
C GLN A 165 -11.56 -8.93 -2.82
N TRP A 166 -11.61 -8.72 -1.50
CA TRP A 166 -11.67 -7.37 -0.92
C TRP A 166 -10.43 -6.55 -1.27
N PHE A 167 -9.22 -7.08 -1.03
CA PHE A 167 -7.97 -6.34 -1.23
C PHE A 167 -7.83 -5.81 -2.67
N TRP A 168 -8.00 -6.68 -3.68
CA TRP A 168 -7.82 -6.29 -5.07
C TRP A 168 -8.89 -5.32 -5.53
N ARG A 169 -10.16 -5.55 -5.18
CA ARG A 169 -11.27 -4.66 -5.56
C ARG A 169 -11.18 -3.30 -4.88
N ALA A 170 -10.86 -3.27 -3.59
CA ALA A 170 -10.70 -2.02 -2.85
C ALA A 170 -9.50 -1.20 -3.39
N SER A 171 -8.42 -1.87 -3.78
CA SER A 171 -7.21 -1.22 -4.28
C SER A 171 -7.38 -0.71 -5.72
N PHE A 172 -7.87 -1.53 -6.65
CA PHE A 172 -8.11 -1.10 -8.03
C PHE A 172 -9.28 -0.11 -8.15
N GLY A 173 -10.35 -0.35 -7.37
CA GLY A 173 -11.52 0.51 -7.28
C GLY A 173 -11.29 1.82 -6.51
N GLU A 174 -10.08 2.02 -5.96
CA GLU A 174 -9.72 3.21 -5.19
C GLU A 174 -10.70 3.49 -4.03
N ARG A 175 -11.19 2.44 -3.37
CA ARG A 175 -12.31 2.48 -2.43
C ARG A 175 -12.12 3.51 -1.30
N TYR A 176 -10.90 3.63 -0.80
CA TYR A 176 -10.56 4.52 0.32
C TYR A 176 -10.02 5.89 -0.11
N LYS A 177 -10.15 6.25 -1.40
CA LYS A 177 -9.73 7.56 -1.92
C LYS A 177 -10.56 8.71 -1.39
N VAL A 178 -11.85 8.46 -1.14
CA VAL A 178 -12.84 9.46 -0.72
C VAL A 178 -13.62 8.89 0.46
N GLY A 179 -13.92 9.73 1.46
CA GLY A 179 -14.77 9.36 2.61
C GLY A 179 -14.10 9.45 3.97
N GLY A 180 -12.76 9.49 4.02
CA GLY A 180 -11.99 9.69 5.25
C GLY A 180 -12.25 8.63 6.31
N GLU A 181 -12.00 9.00 7.57
CA GLU A 181 -12.03 8.08 8.72
C GLU A 181 -13.40 7.42 8.93
N ASN A 182 -14.51 8.15 8.74
CA ASN A 182 -15.85 7.59 8.92
C ASN A 182 -16.14 6.44 7.95
N PHE A 183 -15.71 6.56 6.69
CA PHE A 183 -15.88 5.49 5.71
C PHE A 183 -15.10 4.24 6.12
N VAL A 184 -13.84 4.42 6.54
CA VAL A 184 -12.99 3.31 7.00
C VAL A 184 -13.55 2.66 8.27
N SER A 185 -14.01 3.43 9.26
CA SER A 185 -14.66 2.91 10.48
C SER A 185 -15.84 2.01 10.15
N ARG A 186 -16.73 2.43 9.24
CA ARG A 186 -17.86 1.59 8.81
C ARG A 186 -17.39 0.32 8.11
N ASP A 187 -16.33 0.43 7.32
CA ASP A 187 -15.78 -0.68 6.55
C ASP A 187 -15.09 -1.73 7.43
N LEU A 188 -14.63 -1.40 8.65
CA LEU A 188 -14.06 -2.36 9.59
C LEU A 188 -14.97 -3.59 9.74
N GLU A 189 -16.23 -3.36 10.13
CA GLU A 189 -17.19 -4.44 10.36
C GLU A 189 -17.69 -5.05 9.04
N ILE A 190 -17.89 -4.24 7.98
CA ILE A 190 -18.34 -4.76 6.68
C ILE A 190 -17.32 -5.77 6.13
N VAL A 191 -16.04 -5.41 6.13
CA VAL A 191 -14.97 -6.28 5.64
C VAL A 191 -14.79 -7.48 6.56
N ARG A 192 -14.91 -7.29 7.88
CA ARG A 192 -14.86 -8.39 8.84
C ARG A 192 -15.92 -9.45 8.59
N ARG A 193 -17.18 -9.06 8.49
CA ARG A 193 -18.28 -10.00 8.24
C ARG A 193 -18.16 -10.64 6.87
N TYR A 194 -17.72 -9.90 5.86
CA TYR A 194 -17.46 -10.49 4.56
C TYR A 194 -16.33 -11.54 4.62
N VAL A 195 -15.15 -11.17 5.14
CA VAL A 195 -13.98 -12.04 5.15
C VAL A 195 -14.15 -13.23 6.07
N LEU A 196 -14.68 -13.06 7.28
CA LEU A 196 -14.77 -14.12 8.28
C LEU A 196 -16.06 -14.94 8.18
N GLU A 197 -17.19 -14.30 7.86
CA GLU A 197 -18.54 -14.92 7.91
C GLU A 197 -19.14 -15.15 6.52
N GLY A 198 -18.62 -14.51 5.46
CA GLY A 198 -19.16 -14.62 4.10
C GLY A 198 -20.41 -13.80 3.86
N VAL A 199 -20.62 -12.75 4.65
CA VAL A 199 -21.80 -11.90 4.51
C VAL A 199 -21.54 -10.79 3.49
N GLY A 200 -22.35 -10.76 2.43
CA GLY A 200 -22.31 -9.75 1.38
C GLY A 200 -21.53 -10.20 0.15
N GLU A 201 -21.48 -9.31 -0.85
CA GLU A 201 -20.94 -9.62 -2.19
C GLU A 201 -19.58 -8.93 -2.44
N PRO A 202 -18.65 -9.55 -3.19
CA PRO A 202 -17.35 -8.95 -3.50
C PRO A 202 -17.46 -7.59 -4.23
N GLU A 203 -18.47 -7.42 -5.08
CA GLU A 203 -18.68 -6.22 -5.92
C GLU A 203 -18.87 -4.96 -5.07
N GLN A 204 -19.32 -5.09 -3.82
CA GLN A 204 -19.51 -3.96 -2.92
C GLN A 204 -18.20 -3.21 -2.63
N PHE A 205 -17.03 -3.87 -2.80
CA PHE A 205 -15.71 -3.31 -2.48
C PHE A 205 -15.06 -2.58 -3.66
N GLY A 206 -15.66 -2.63 -4.84
CA GLY A 206 -15.16 -1.92 -6.02
C GLY A 206 -15.06 -2.82 -7.25
N THR A 207 -14.71 -2.17 -8.35
CA THR A 207 -14.50 -2.80 -9.66
C THR A 207 -13.02 -2.89 -9.99
N ILE A 208 -12.66 -3.89 -10.78
CA ILE A 208 -11.32 -4.00 -11.39
C ILE A 208 -11.30 -3.38 -12.78
N PRO A 209 -10.12 -3.02 -13.31
CA PRO A 209 -10.03 -2.37 -14.59
C PRO A 209 -10.35 -3.32 -15.75
N ILE A 210 -11.18 -2.87 -16.68
CA ILE A 210 -11.43 -3.59 -17.93
C ILE A 210 -10.30 -3.33 -18.94
N ALA A 211 -10.20 -4.17 -19.97
CA ALA A 211 -9.10 -4.15 -20.93
C ALA A 211 -8.77 -2.76 -21.50
N ALA A 212 -9.80 -1.97 -21.85
CA ALA A 212 -9.64 -0.64 -22.42
C ALA A 212 -9.13 0.43 -21.42
N GLU A 213 -9.26 0.19 -20.10
CA GLU A 213 -8.85 1.16 -19.08
C GLU A 213 -7.34 1.15 -18.83
N TRP A 214 -6.65 0.04 -19.11
CA TRP A 214 -5.18 -0.05 -19.00
C TRP A 214 -4.46 0.92 -19.95
N ALA A 215 -5.07 1.19 -21.11
CA ALA A 215 -4.57 2.12 -22.11
C ALA A 215 -4.84 3.60 -21.78
N LYS A 216 -5.65 3.89 -20.76
CA LYS A 216 -6.11 5.24 -20.41
C LYS A 216 -5.67 5.68 -19.02
N THR A 217 -5.51 4.74 -18.11
CA THR A 217 -5.18 5.01 -16.71
C THR A 217 -3.71 5.34 -16.56
N GLN A 218 -3.40 6.52 -16.03
CA GLN A 218 -2.03 6.96 -15.78
C GLN A 218 -1.40 6.25 -14.57
N PHE A 219 -0.16 5.81 -14.73
CA PHE A 219 0.67 5.28 -13.66
C PHE A 219 1.18 6.41 -12.77
N LYS A 220 0.90 6.34 -11.47
CA LYS A 220 1.39 7.26 -10.45
C LYS A 220 1.75 6.45 -9.21
N SER A 221 3.03 6.39 -8.86
CA SER A 221 3.54 5.52 -7.79
C SER A 221 2.90 5.73 -6.41
N ASN A 222 2.32 6.90 -6.16
CA ASN A 222 1.63 7.26 -4.93
C ASN A 222 0.10 7.03 -4.98
N VAL A 223 -0.43 6.42 -6.04
CA VAL A 223 -1.87 6.15 -6.19
C VAL A 223 -2.14 4.65 -5.99
N SER A 224 -3.17 4.37 -5.20
CA SER A 224 -3.62 3.01 -4.85
C SER A 224 -3.71 2.06 -6.05
N ARG A 225 -4.38 2.49 -7.13
CA ARG A 225 -4.52 1.69 -8.35
C ARG A 225 -3.18 1.31 -8.99
N SER A 226 -2.19 2.21 -8.96
CA SER A 226 -0.86 1.93 -9.52
C SER A 226 -0.04 1.00 -8.62
N ARG A 227 -0.20 1.09 -7.29
CA ARG A 227 0.40 0.13 -6.35
C ARG A 227 -0.22 -1.25 -6.52
N ALA A 228 -1.54 -1.34 -6.64
CA ALA A 228 -2.24 -2.59 -6.98
C ALA A 228 -1.73 -3.18 -8.30
N TYR A 229 -1.58 -2.35 -9.34
CA TYR A 229 -1.03 -2.78 -10.62
C TYR A 229 0.39 -3.37 -10.49
N ILE A 230 1.27 -2.71 -9.74
CA ILE A 230 2.63 -3.20 -9.47
C ILE A 230 2.61 -4.56 -8.77
N LEU A 231 1.77 -4.71 -7.74
CA LEU A 231 1.64 -5.97 -7.01
C LEU A 231 1.08 -7.08 -7.91
N ALA A 232 0.14 -6.75 -8.81
CA ALA A 232 -0.37 -7.69 -9.80
C ALA A 232 0.75 -8.14 -10.77
N LEU A 233 1.59 -7.21 -11.26
CA LEU A 233 2.76 -7.55 -12.06
C LEU A 233 3.73 -8.46 -11.29
N ALA A 234 4.03 -8.14 -10.03
CA ALA A 234 4.90 -8.95 -9.19
C ALA A 234 4.35 -10.38 -9.00
N ALA A 235 3.04 -10.52 -8.80
CA ALA A 235 2.37 -11.80 -8.64
C ALA A 235 2.44 -12.68 -9.91
N ALA A 236 2.67 -12.09 -11.09
CA ALA A 236 2.92 -12.83 -12.33
C ALA A 236 4.34 -13.44 -12.42
N ALA A 237 5.21 -13.17 -11.43
CA ALA A 237 6.61 -13.61 -11.39
C ALA A 237 7.38 -13.27 -12.68
N PRO A 238 7.55 -11.98 -13.00
CA PRO A 238 8.08 -11.54 -14.28
C PRO A 238 9.53 -12.00 -14.46
N ARG A 239 9.91 -12.26 -15.72
CA ARG A 239 11.29 -12.59 -16.11
C ARG A 239 11.90 -11.42 -16.88
N ASN A 240 13.19 -11.20 -16.70
CA ASN A 240 13.95 -10.21 -17.45
C ASN A 240 13.86 -10.48 -18.95
N LEU A 241 13.45 -9.48 -19.73
CA LEU A 241 13.33 -9.61 -21.18
C LEU A 241 14.68 -9.89 -21.86
N THR A 242 15.80 -9.48 -21.26
CA THR A 242 17.12 -9.58 -21.91
C THR A 242 17.76 -10.97 -21.78
N ASN A 243 17.44 -11.73 -20.73
CA ASN A 243 18.11 -13.00 -20.43
C ASN A 243 17.18 -14.10 -19.88
N GLY A 244 15.89 -13.83 -19.70
CA GLY A 244 14.89 -14.79 -19.23
C GLY A 244 14.98 -15.14 -17.74
N MET A 245 15.90 -14.52 -16.97
CA MET A 245 16.02 -14.78 -15.54
C MET A 245 14.84 -14.17 -14.76
N VAL A 246 14.38 -14.86 -13.72
CA VAL A 246 13.35 -14.36 -12.81
C VAL A 246 13.76 -13.01 -12.21
N VAL A 247 12.83 -12.06 -12.18
CA VAL A 247 13.02 -10.78 -11.50
C VAL A 247 12.85 -11.00 -10.00
N ASP A 248 13.78 -10.47 -9.22
CA ASP A 248 13.65 -10.40 -7.77
C ASP A 248 12.58 -9.37 -7.39
N VAL A 249 11.34 -9.86 -7.23
CA VAL A 249 10.18 -9.03 -6.91
C VAL A 249 10.27 -8.45 -5.50
N GLU A 250 10.91 -9.11 -4.55
CA GLU A 250 11.09 -8.59 -3.20
C GLU A 250 12.02 -7.39 -3.22
N HIS A 251 13.13 -7.49 -3.96
CA HIS A 251 14.03 -6.38 -4.19
C HIS A 251 13.35 -5.22 -4.95
N ALA A 252 12.56 -5.52 -5.99
CA ALA A 252 11.83 -4.52 -6.77
C ALA A 252 10.70 -3.82 -5.98
N LEU A 253 10.13 -4.52 -4.99
CA LEU A 253 9.10 -4.02 -4.06
C LEU A 253 9.69 -3.57 -2.72
N SER A 254 10.99 -3.27 -2.67
CA SER A 254 11.61 -2.67 -1.49
C SER A 254 11.43 -1.15 -1.47
N SER A 255 11.33 -0.54 -0.28
CA SER A 255 11.19 0.92 -0.11
C SER A 255 12.30 1.72 -0.81
N TYR A 256 13.49 1.14 -0.93
CA TYR A 256 14.66 1.74 -1.57
C TYR A 256 14.62 1.73 -3.11
N ASN A 257 13.88 0.81 -3.74
CA ASN A 257 14.02 0.53 -5.18
C ASN A 257 12.81 0.91 -6.05
N LYS A 258 12.27 2.11 -5.86
CA LYS A 258 11.13 2.68 -6.62
C LYS A 258 11.39 2.87 -8.13
N LYS A 259 12.54 2.42 -8.67
CA LYS A 259 13.02 2.70 -10.04
C LYS A 259 12.92 1.53 -11.02
N GLU A 260 12.43 0.37 -10.60
CA GLU A 260 12.34 -0.85 -11.43
C GLU A 260 11.06 -0.92 -12.32
N TYR A 261 10.36 0.21 -12.49
CA TYR A 261 9.15 0.32 -13.33
C TYR A 261 9.45 1.07 -14.62
N HIS A 262 9.26 0.40 -15.74
CA HIS A 262 9.77 0.85 -17.03
C HIS A 262 8.71 0.82 -18.11
N HIS A 263 8.83 1.74 -19.07
CA HIS A 263 7.97 1.81 -20.23
C HIS A 263 8.38 0.78 -21.28
N VAL A 264 7.46 -0.07 -21.73
CA VAL A 264 7.70 -0.97 -22.88
C VAL A 264 7.96 -0.13 -24.13
N TYR A 265 7.13 0.87 -24.38
CA TYR A 265 7.36 1.89 -25.40
C TYR A 265 8.00 3.11 -24.73
N PRO A 266 9.31 3.39 -24.92
CA PRO A 266 9.98 4.44 -24.18
C PRO A 266 9.35 5.81 -24.37
N ARG A 267 9.33 6.61 -23.30
CA ARG A 267 8.71 7.95 -23.31
C ARG A 267 9.29 8.87 -24.37
N ALA A 268 10.61 8.84 -24.59
CA ALA A 268 11.27 9.65 -25.60
C ALA A 268 10.81 9.28 -27.02
N TYR A 269 10.68 7.97 -27.29
CA TYR A 269 10.15 7.45 -28.54
C TYR A 269 8.70 7.89 -28.78
N LEU A 270 7.81 7.70 -27.81
CA LEU A 270 6.40 8.08 -27.93
C LEU A 270 6.22 9.61 -28.07
N LYS A 271 7.05 10.40 -27.39
CA LYS A 271 7.03 11.87 -27.55
C LYS A 271 7.34 12.29 -28.99
N ALA A 272 8.28 11.61 -29.66
CA ALA A 272 8.61 11.89 -31.06
C ALA A 272 7.46 11.53 -32.03
N LEU A 273 6.58 10.61 -31.65
CA LEU A 273 5.39 10.22 -32.41
C LEU A 273 4.14 11.06 -32.10
N GLY A 274 4.23 12.03 -31.19
CA GLY A 274 3.07 12.81 -30.73
C GLY A 274 2.20 12.10 -29.68
N GLU A 275 2.62 10.93 -29.19
CA GLU A 275 1.90 10.10 -28.20
C GLU A 275 2.50 10.22 -26.78
N GLY A 276 3.16 11.35 -26.49
CA GLY A 276 3.84 11.56 -25.22
C GLY A 276 2.91 11.51 -23.99
N GLU A 277 1.64 11.90 -24.13
CA GLU A 277 0.67 11.94 -23.03
C GLU A 277 0.20 10.54 -22.59
N THR A 278 0.15 9.59 -23.53
CA THR A 278 -0.25 8.21 -23.27
C THR A 278 0.95 7.32 -22.93
N SER A 279 2.17 7.87 -22.90
CA SER A 279 3.38 7.10 -22.58
C SER A 279 3.36 6.48 -21.18
N ASN A 280 2.74 7.14 -20.21
CA ASN A 280 2.78 6.75 -18.81
C ASN A 280 1.51 6.03 -18.33
N VAL A 281 0.79 5.38 -19.23
CA VAL A 281 -0.40 4.57 -18.87
C VAL A 281 0.02 3.22 -18.29
N LEU A 282 -0.81 2.64 -17.41
CA LEU A 282 -0.54 1.36 -16.75
C LEU A 282 -0.18 0.27 -17.77
N GLY A 283 -0.92 0.19 -18.89
CA GLY A 283 -0.69 -0.78 -19.95
C GLY A 283 0.67 -0.66 -20.66
N ASN A 284 1.43 0.41 -20.45
CA ASN A 284 2.79 0.56 -20.98
C ASN A 284 3.89 0.31 -19.92
N ILE A 285 3.52 0.05 -18.66
CA ILE A 285 4.49 -0.18 -17.59
C ILE A 285 4.74 -1.68 -17.41
N ILE A 286 6.00 -2.07 -17.24
CA ILE A 286 6.44 -3.41 -16.83
C ILE A 286 7.45 -3.29 -15.70
N MET A 287 7.67 -4.40 -14.99
CA MET A 287 8.76 -4.54 -14.03
C MET A 287 9.99 -5.09 -14.75
N LEU A 288 11.09 -4.35 -14.77
CA LEU A 288 12.37 -4.80 -15.33
C LEU A 288 13.48 -4.44 -14.36
N THR A 289 14.58 -5.18 -14.42
CA THR A 289 15.82 -4.77 -13.74
C THR A 289 16.44 -3.53 -14.40
N ALA A 290 17.13 -2.71 -13.61
CA ALA A 290 17.91 -1.57 -14.08
C ALA A 290 18.89 -1.93 -15.21
N ALA A 291 19.47 -3.13 -15.19
CA ALA A 291 20.35 -3.62 -16.26
C ALA A 291 19.59 -3.82 -17.58
N SER A 292 18.42 -4.46 -17.54
CA SER A 292 17.56 -4.64 -18.72
C SER A 292 17.06 -3.29 -19.25
N ASN A 293 16.68 -2.37 -18.38
CA ASN A 293 16.25 -1.04 -18.79
C ASN A 293 17.36 -0.24 -19.50
N LYS A 294 18.61 -0.32 -19.02
CA LYS A 294 19.75 0.33 -19.68
C LYS A 294 19.99 -0.20 -21.09
N MET A 295 19.77 -1.50 -21.33
CA MET A 295 19.91 -2.11 -22.65
C MET A 295 18.82 -1.63 -23.62
N ILE A 296 17.58 -1.47 -23.14
CA ILE A 296 16.47 -0.97 -23.93
C ILE A 296 16.65 0.51 -24.28
N SER A 297 17.00 1.35 -23.29
CA SER A 297 17.20 2.80 -23.46
C SER A 297 15.99 3.46 -24.16
N ASP A 298 16.22 4.43 -25.05
CA ASP A 298 15.18 5.14 -25.80
C ASP A 298 14.83 4.47 -27.15
N ASN A 299 15.21 3.20 -27.35
CA ASN A 299 15.02 2.52 -28.62
C ASN A 299 13.54 2.24 -28.91
N SER A 300 13.16 2.31 -30.19
CA SER A 300 11.84 1.86 -30.64
C SER A 300 11.63 0.38 -30.32
N PRO A 301 10.46 -0.02 -29.78
CA PRO A 301 10.10 -1.42 -29.59
C PRO A 301 10.21 -2.28 -30.84
N ALA A 302 9.91 -1.70 -32.01
CA ALA A 302 10.07 -2.37 -33.30
C ALA A 302 11.53 -2.73 -33.62
N LYS A 303 12.51 -2.12 -32.94
CA LYS A 303 13.93 -2.41 -33.08
C LYS A 303 14.44 -3.36 -31.99
N TYR A 304 14.14 -3.06 -30.71
CA TYR A 304 14.75 -3.81 -29.62
C TYR A 304 14.00 -5.11 -29.28
N LEU A 305 12.67 -5.16 -29.43
CA LEU A 305 11.91 -6.38 -29.12
C LEU A 305 12.21 -7.53 -30.09
N PRO A 306 12.29 -7.33 -31.43
CA PRO A 306 12.70 -8.43 -32.32
C PRO A 306 14.09 -8.98 -32.02
N ALA A 307 15.03 -8.12 -31.62
CA ALA A 307 16.36 -8.54 -31.20
C ALA A 307 16.32 -9.39 -29.91
N ILE A 308 15.50 -8.98 -28.94
CA ILE A 308 15.24 -9.76 -27.72
C ILE A 308 14.61 -11.12 -28.05
N VAL A 309 13.60 -11.14 -28.91
CA VAL A 309 12.92 -12.37 -29.34
C VAL A 309 13.91 -13.34 -29.99
N ALA A 310 14.78 -12.84 -30.88
CA ALA A 310 15.83 -13.64 -31.50
C ALA A 310 16.84 -14.18 -30.45
N SER A 311 17.20 -13.36 -29.46
CA SER A 311 18.14 -13.75 -28.40
C SER A 311 17.56 -14.80 -27.44
N LEU A 312 16.28 -14.71 -27.09
CA LEU A 312 15.61 -15.66 -26.19
C LEU A 312 15.28 -16.98 -26.89
N GLY A 313 15.18 -16.98 -28.22
CA GLY A 313 14.88 -18.17 -29.00
C GLY A 313 13.56 -18.81 -28.57
N LYS A 314 13.60 -20.08 -28.17
CA LYS A 314 12.39 -20.86 -27.81
C LYS A 314 11.73 -20.38 -26.51
N GLU A 315 12.44 -19.65 -25.66
CA GLU A 315 11.92 -19.17 -24.37
C GLU A 315 11.14 -17.85 -24.49
N CYS A 316 11.10 -17.23 -25.68
CA CYS A 316 10.56 -15.88 -25.86
C CYS A 316 9.10 -15.75 -25.39
N ASP A 317 8.21 -16.67 -25.80
CA ASP A 317 6.80 -16.64 -25.42
C ASP A 317 6.62 -16.80 -23.90
N ALA A 318 7.38 -17.70 -23.26
CA ALA A 318 7.30 -17.91 -21.81
C ALA A 318 7.75 -16.67 -21.03
N VAL A 319 8.81 -16.00 -21.49
CA VAL A 319 9.30 -14.75 -20.89
C VAL A 319 8.28 -13.62 -21.09
N PHE A 320 7.73 -13.45 -22.29
CA PHE A 320 6.73 -12.40 -22.56
C PHE A 320 5.42 -12.66 -21.79
N ALA A 321 4.96 -13.91 -21.71
CA ALA A 321 3.81 -14.30 -20.91
C ALA A 321 3.98 -13.94 -19.43
N SER A 322 5.17 -14.20 -18.85
CA SER A 322 5.46 -13.85 -17.44
C SER A 322 5.43 -12.33 -17.17
N ASN A 323 5.59 -11.50 -18.21
CA ASN A 323 5.49 -10.05 -18.11
C ASN A 323 4.10 -9.51 -18.50
N LEU A 324 3.14 -10.40 -18.74
CA LEU A 324 1.81 -10.09 -19.25
C LEU A 324 1.89 -9.25 -20.54
N LEU A 325 2.76 -9.66 -21.46
CA LEU A 325 2.93 -9.08 -22.79
C LEU A 325 2.33 -10.00 -23.86
N PRO A 326 1.83 -9.44 -24.99
CA PRO A 326 1.49 -10.23 -26.17
C PRO A 326 2.60 -11.20 -26.57
N LEU A 327 2.26 -12.42 -26.95
CA LEU A 327 3.27 -13.43 -27.28
C LEU A 327 3.90 -13.11 -28.64
N PRO A 328 5.24 -13.07 -28.76
CA PRO A 328 5.94 -12.87 -30.03
C PRO A 328 5.50 -13.82 -31.15
N SER A 329 5.07 -15.05 -30.83
CA SER A 329 4.52 -15.99 -31.81
C SER A 329 3.18 -15.56 -32.44
N SER A 330 2.45 -14.65 -31.80
CA SER A 330 1.10 -14.22 -32.18
C SER A 330 0.95 -12.72 -32.40
N PHE A 331 1.99 -11.93 -32.12
CA PHE A 331 1.98 -10.47 -32.18
C PHE A 331 3.28 -9.93 -32.80
N ASP A 332 3.16 -9.25 -33.95
CA ASP A 332 4.31 -8.70 -34.70
C ASP A 332 4.70 -7.31 -34.19
N TYR A 333 5.58 -7.30 -33.17
CA TYR A 333 6.11 -6.06 -32.56
C TYR A 333 6.84 -5.13 -33.54
N ALA A 334 7.29 -5.61 -34.70
CA ALA A 334 7.96 -4.78 -35.69
C ALA A 334 6.98 -3.94 -36.52
N LYS A 335 5.72 -4.37 -36.62
CA LYS A 335 4.71 -3.73 -37.47
C LYS A 335 3.52 -3.14 -36.70
N SER A 336 3.24 -3.65 -35.51
CA SER A 336 2.13 -3.18 -34.70
C SER A 336 2.37 -1.78 -34.14
N SER A 337 1.33 -0.95 -34.15
CA SER A 337 1.35 0.38 -33.54
C SER A 337 1.34 0.28 -32.01
N TYR A 338 1.60 1.42 -31.33
CA TYR A 338 1.44 1.49 -29.88
C TYR A 338 0.01 1.21 -29.43
N GLY A 339 -0.99 1.69 -30.20
CA GLY A 339 -2.40 1.39 -29.97
C GLY A 339 -2.71 -0.10 -30.07
N ASP A 340 -2.19 -0.79 -31.09
CA ASP A 340 -2.36 -2.24 -31.26
C ASP A 340 -1.75 -3.02 -30.08
N PHE A 341 -0.56 -2.59 -29.62
CA PHE A 341 0.08 -3.17 -28.44
C PHE A 341 -0.77 -3.04 -27.19
N LEU A 342 -1.29 -1.84 -26.89
CA LEU A 342 -2.14 -1.62 -25.72
C LEU A 342 -3.44 -2.42 -25.82
N ALA A 343 -4.04 -2.51 -27.01
CA ALA A 343 -5.26 -3.29 -27.26
C ALA A 343 -5.03 -4.80 -27.08
N ALA A 344 -3.88 -5.32 -27.51
CA ALA A 344 -3.51 -6.72 -27.34
C ALA A 344 -3.14 -7.06 -25.88
N ARG A 345 -2.51 -6.13 -25.16
CA ARG A 345 -2.06 -6.34 -23.78
C ARG A 345 -3.19 -6.21 -22.76
N GLY A 346 -4.14 -5.29 -22.97
CA GLY A 346 -5.23 -5.01 -22.03
C GLY A 346 -5.98 -6.26 -21.54
N PRO A 347 -6.41 -7.18 -22.43
CA PRO A 347 -7.07 -8.42 -22.03
C PRO A 347 -6.20 -9.35 -21.18
N LEU A 348 -4.88 -9.41 -21.42
CA LEU A 348 -3.95 -10.23 -20.61
C LEU A 348 -3.88 -9.70 -19.17
N LEU A 349 -3.81 -8.38 -19.01
CA LEU A 349 -3.81 -7.71 -17.71
C LEU A 349 -5.12 -7.93 -16.96
N SER A 350 -6.26 -7.75 -17.63
CA SER A 350 -7.58 -7.96 -17.00
C SER A 350 -7.76 -9.40 -16.55
N LYS A 351 -7.42 -10.37 -17.41
CA LYS A 351 -7.50 -11.80 -17.05
C LYS A 351 -6.63 -12.14 -15.83
N HIS A 352 -5.39 -11.65 -15.79
CA HIS A 352 -4.52 -11.88 -14.64
C HIS A 352 -5.08 -11.30 -13.34
N VAL A 353 -5.66 -10.10 -13.39
CA VAL A 353 -6.31 -9.48 -12.22
C VAL A 353 -7.58 -10.25 -11.81
N GLU A 354 -8.35 -10.78 -12.75
CA GLU A 354 -9.49 -11.65 -12.48
C GLU A 354 -9.04 -12.95 -11.78
N ASP A 355 -7.97 -13.58 -12.28
CA ASP A 355 -7.42 -14.80 -11.70
C ASP A 355 -6.92 -14.55 -10.26
N LEU A 356 -6.27 -13.42 -9.99
CA LEU A 356 -5.83 -13.02 -8.64
C LEU A 356 -6.97 -12.84 -7.61
N ILE A 357 -8.21 -12.67 -8.10
CA ILE A 357 -9.42 -12.50 -7.27
C ILE A 357 -10.13 -13.84 -7.06
N LEU A 358 -10.02 -14.77 -8.01
CA LEU A 358 -10.73 -16.05 -8.00
C LEU A 358 -9.94 -17.19 -7.35
N ILE A 359 -8.61 -17.16 -7.49
CA ILE A 359 -7.67 -18.13 -6.87
C ILE A 359 -7.50 -17.77 -5.42
#